data_AF-A0A355Q8U6-F1
#
_entry.id   AF-A0A355Q8U6-F1
#
_cell.length_a   1.000
_cell.length_b   1.000
_cell.length_c   1.000
_cell.angle_alpha   90.00
_cell.angle_beta   90.00
_cell.angle_gamma   90.00
#
_symmetry.space_group_name_H-M   'P 1'
#
loop_
_entity.id
_entity.type
_entity.pdbx_description
1 polymer ?
#
loop_
_entity_poly.entity_id
_entity_poly.type
_entity_poly.pdbx_seq_one_letter_code
_entity_poly.pdbx_strand_id
1 'polypeptide(L)'
;MQLSLEARQCIHERYERQSVSQQQLAEDFQVSLSTVKRILKRSKDDLGRRAGSGNPGKIHERERQCIAEYAQQYPDAFLREYADEIERICGVRVTEQAVSVHLRKLKWTLKKTDPSLRNPSRSAGSNSGSTLSRS
;
A
#
# COMPACT_ATOMS: atom_id res chain seq x y z
N MET A 1 3.92 1.56 -22.73
CA MET A 1 5.03 2.46 -22.37
C MET A 1 4.90 2.89 -20.91
N GLN A 2 5.94 2.67 -20.11
CA GLN A 2 6.05 3.23 -18.76
C GLN A 2 6.92 4.48 -18.85
N LEU A 3 6.34 5.65 -18.58
CA LEU A 3 7.10 6.91 -18.50
C LEU A 3 7.96 6.90 -17.23
N SER A 4 9.19 7.42 -17.29
CA SER A 4 10.07 7.58 -16.13
C SER A 4 9.45 8.53 -15.09
N LEU A 5 9.91 8.44 -13.84
CA LEU A 5 9.42 9.31 -12.76
C LEU A 5 9.70 10.78 -13.07
N GLU A 6 10.92 11.08 -13.50
CA GLU A 6 11.38 12.41 -13.92
C GLU A 6 10.46 13.05 -14.97
N ALA A 7 10.08 12.27 -15.99
CA ALA A 7 9.20 12.77 -17.05
C ALA A 7 7.79 13.11 -16.51
N ARG A 8 7.27 12.33 -15.55
CA ARG A 8 5.96 12.61 -14.92
C ARG A 8 6.01 13.86 -14.04
N GLN A 9 7.11 14.06 -13.31
CA GLN A 9 7.32 15.24 -12.49
C GLN A 9 7.47 16.50 -13.35
N CYS A 10 8.25 16.42 -14.43
CA CYS A 10 8.42 17.52 -15.37
C CYS A 10 7.10 17.93 -16.05
N ILE A 11 6.22 16.98 -16.37
CA ILE A 11 4.86 17.27 -16.88
C ILE A 11 4.04 18.08 -15.86
N HIS A 12 4.08 17.69 -14.57
CA HIS A 12 3.40 18.45 -13.50
C HIS A 12 3.98 19.85 -13.35
N GLU A 13 5.30 19.98 -13.31
CA GLU A 13 5.94 21.29 -13.15
C GLU A 13 5.71 22.22 -14.34
N ARG A 14 5.74 21.70 -15.57
CA ARG A 14 5.37 22.51 -16.75
C ARG A 14 3.92 22.92 -16.72
N TYR A 15 3.00 22.03 -16.33
CA TYR A 15 1.57 22.35 -16.23
C TYR A 15 1.27 23.41 -15.14
N GLU A 16 2.01 23.39 -14.03
CA GLU A 16 1.86 24.39 -12.95
C GLU A 16 2.53 25.73 -13.28
N ARG A 17 3.72 25.72 -13.89
CA ARG A 17 4.52 26.93 -14.14
C ARG A 17 4.17 27.65 -15.43
N GLN A 18 3.79 26.90 -16.46
CA GLN A 18 3.41 27.43 -17.75
C GLN A 18 1.94 27.05 -17.94
N SER A 19 1.06 27.99 -18.25
CA SER A 19 -0.35 27.72 -18.57
C SER A 19 -0.48 27.03 -19.95
N VAL A 20 0.35 26.01 -20.22
CA VAL A 20 0.38 25.22 -21.44
C VAL A 20 -0.78 24.24 -21.46
N SER A 21 -1.34 24.07 -22.66
CA SER A 21 -2.42 23.13 -22.86
C SER A 21 -1.93 21.69 -22.70
N GLN A 22 -2.82 20.80 -22.24
CA GLN A 22 -2.51 19.37 -22.11
C GLN A 22 -2.15 18.71 -23.45
N GLN A 23 -2.58 19.30 -24.58
CA GLN A 23 -2.21 18.86 -25.93
C GLN A 23 -0.76 19.19 -26.25
N GLN A 24 -0.29 20.40 -25.95
CA GLN A 24 1.12 20.78 -26.14
C GLN A 24 2.05 19.90 -25.28
N LEU A 25 1.67 19.58 -24.04
CA LEU A 25 2.41 18.64 -23.22
C LEU A 25 2.43 17.21 -23.80
N ALA A 26 1.39 16.81 -24.52
CA ALA A 26 1.36 15.49 -25.16
C ALA A 26 2.33 15.43 -26.34
N GLU A 27 2.38 16.49 -27.15
CA GLU A 27 3.29 16.64 -28.29
C GLU A 27 4.77 16.73 -27.83
N ASP A 28 5.07 17.60 -26.87
CA ASP A 28 6.42 17.81 -26.33
C ASP A 28 7.06 16.53 -25.79
N PHE A 29 6.27 15.71 -25.09
CA PHE A 29 6.74 14.48 -24.47
C PHE A 29 6.49 13.25 -25.35
N GLN A 30 5.95 13.42 -26.57
CA GLN A 30 5.56 12.34 -27.50
C GLN A 30 4.69 11.26 -26.85
N VAL A 31 3.74 11.67 -26.01
CA VAL A 31 2.81 10.78 -25.32
C VAL A 31 1.38 11.07 -25.76
N SER A 32 0.48 10.09 -25.56
CA SER A 32 -0.94 10.34 -25.80
C SER A 32 -1.53 11.32 -24.78
N LEU A 33 -2.51 12.13 -25.21
CA LEU A 33 -3.31 13.00 -24.34
C LEU A 33 -3.87 12.25 -23.12
N SER A 34 -4.32 11.01 -23.34
CA SER A 34 -4.84 10.12 -22.29
C SER A 34 -3.80 9.85 -21.21
N THR A 35 -2.53 9.74 -21.59
CA THR A 35 -1.41 9.53 -20.66
C THR A 35 -1.14 10.77 -19.83
N VAL A 36 -1.11 11.96 -20.44
CA VAL A 36 -0.97 13.24 -19.74
C VAL A 36 -2.11 13.44 -18.73
N LYS A 37 -3.36 13.26 -19.17
CA LYS A 37 -4.54 13.34 -18.29
C LYS A 37 -4.46 12.37 -17.11
N ARG A 38 -3.99 11.14 -17.35
CA ARG A 38 -3.82 10.13 -16.29
C ARG A 38 -2.72 10.52 -15.30
N ILE A 39 -1.65 11.16 -15.74
CA ILE A 39 -0.56 11.65 -14.89
C ILE A 39 -1.03 12.85 -14.05
N LEU A 40 -1.72 13.82 -14.67
CA LEU A 40 -2.25 15.00 -13.98
C LEU A 40 -3.34 14.65 -12.96
N LYS A 41 -4.11 13.58 -13.18
CA LYS A 41 -5.08 13.07 -12.19
C LYS A 41 -4.44 12.50 -10.91
N ARG A 42 -3.14 12.20 -10.92
CA ARG A 42 -2.43 11.70 -9.74
C ARG A 42 -1.74 12.85 -9.03
N SER A 43 -1.70 12.78 -7.68
CA SER A 43 -0.89 13.70 -6.87
C SER A 43 0.59 13.57 -7.23
N LYS A 44 1.35 14.66 -7.10
CA LYS A 44 2.81 14.71 -7.29
C LYS A 44 3.52 13.64 -6.44
N ASP A 45 3.03 13.38 -5.23
CA ASP A 45 3.53 12.36 -4.29
C ASP A 45 3.22 10.91 -4.70
N ASP A 46 2.24 10.71 -5.61
CA ASP A 46 1.74 9.38 -6.02
C ASP A 46 2.21 8.98 -7.43
N LEU A 47 3.02 9.83 -8.08
CA LEU A 47 3.51 9.60 -9.45
C LEU A 47 4.38 8.34 -9.58
N GLY A 48 5.06 7.93 -8.51
CA GLY A 48 5.90 6.73 -8.47
C GLY A 48 5.14 5.45 -8.11
N ARG A 49 3.94 5.54 -7.52
CA ARG A 49 3.21 4.35 -7.08
C ARG A 49 2.57 3.65 -8.27
N ARG A 50 2.72 2.33 -8.35
CA ARG A 50 1.90 1.54 -9.26
C ARG A 50 0.43 1.66 -8.81
N ALA A 51 -0.51 1.65 -9.76
CA ALA A 51 -1.92 1.54 -9.40
C ALA A 51 -2.07 0.30 -8.50
N GLY A 52 -2.46 0.50 -7.25
CA GLY A 52 -2.68 -0.61 -6.33
C GLY A 52 -3.81 -1.48 -6.87
N SER A 53 -3.57 -2.77 -7.04
CA SER A 53 -4.64 -3.73 -7.29
C SER A 53 -5.29 -4.06 -5.94
N GLY A 54 -6.46 -3.50 -5.65
CA GLY A 54 -7.24 -3.86 -4.46
C GLY A 54 -8.12 -2.73 -3.95
N ASN A 55 -9.25 -3.11 -3.34
CA ASN A 55 -10.11 -2.16 -2.62
C ASN A 55 -9.41 -1.75 -1.31
N PRO A 56 -9.44 -0.46 -0.91
CA PRO A 56 -8.96 -0.08 0.41
C PRO A 56 -9.75 -0.85 1.48
N GLY A 57 -9.05 -1.49 2.41
CA GLY A 57 -9.69 -2.26 3.48
C GLY A 57 -10.56 -1.37 4.38
N LYS A 58 -11.51 -1.98 5.09
CA LYS A 58 -12.46 -1.31 6.01
C LYS A 58 -11.82 -0.57 7.20
N ILE A 59 -10.50 -0.67 7.36
CA ILE A 59 -9.72 0.00 8.39
C ILE A 59 -9.09 1.22 7.71
N HIS A 60 -9.59 2.40 8.03
CA HIS A 60 -9.07 3.67 7.56
C HIS A 60 -7.95 4.17 8.48
N GLU A 61 -7.54 5.42 8.29
CA GLU A 61 -6.42 6.01 9.01
C GLU A 61 -6.71 6.23 10.50
N ARG A 62 -7.96 6.58 10.81
CA ARG A 62 -8.42 6.79 12.19
C ARG A 62 -8.35 5.50 13.01
N GLU A 63 -8.88 4.40 12.48
CA GLU A 63 -8.84 3.11 13.16
C GLU A 63 -7.40 2.58 13.25
N ARG A 64 -6.55 2.85 12.24
CA ARG A 64 -5.12 2.54 12.31
C ARG A 64 -4.42 3.26 13.46
N GLN A 65 -4.72 4.54 13.65
CA GLN A 65 -4.15 5.32 14.73
C GLN A 65 -4.61 4.81 16.10
N CYS A 66 -5.90 4.53 16.27
CA CYS A 66 -6.42 3.94 17.51
C CYS A 66 -5.79 2.58 17.83
N ILE A 67 -5.60 1.72 16.81
CA ILE A 67 -4.87 0.46 16.97
C ILE A 67 -3.46 0.73 17.49
N ALA A 68 -2.72 1.67 16.90
CA ALA A 68 -1.34 1.94 17.30
C ALA A 68 -1.23 2.51 18.72
N GLU A 69 -2.13 3.41 19.11
CA GLU A 69 -2.18 4.02 20.44
C GLU A 69 -2.55 2.99 21.52
N TYR A 70 -3.60 2.20 21.28
CA TYR A 70 -4.00 1.13 22.21
C TYR A 70 -2.90 0.09 22.35
N ALA A 71 -2.21 -0.22 21.25
CA ALA A 71 -1.12 -1.16 21.30
C ALA A 71 0.03 -0.65 22.19
N GLN A 72 0.40 0.63 22.09
CA GLN A 72 1.42 1.25 22.97
C GLN A 72 1.09 1.14 24.45
N GLN A 73 -0.19 1.23 24.80
CA GLN A 73 -0.64 1.17 26.19
C GLN A 73 -0.76 -0.28 26.68
N TYR A 74 -1.17 -1.20 25.82
CA TYR A 74 -1.46 -2.60 26.16
C TYR A 74 -0.81 -3.58 25.18
N PRO A 75 0.52 -3.76 25.22
CA PRO A 75 1.24 -4.61 24.27
C PRO A 75 0.92 -6.11 24.42
N ASP A 76 0.46 -6.53 25.59
CA ASP A 76 0.13 -7.93 25.91
C ASP A 76 -1.37 -8.25 25.78
N ALA A 77 -2.20 -7.29 25.34
CA ALA A 77 -3.64 -7.52 25.17
C ALA A 77 -3.93 -8.52 24.03
N PHE A 78 -5.00 -9.29 24.19
CA PHE A 78 -5.45 -10.28 23.21
C PHE A 78 -6.12 -9.60 22.02
N LEU A 79 -6.02 -10.22 20.83
CA LEU A 79 -6.62 -9.69 19.58
C LEU A 79 -8.13 -9.39 19.70
N ARG A 80 -8.84 -10.15 20.54
CA ARG A 80 -10.27 -9.93 20.81
C ARG A 80 -10.50 -8.62 21.57
N GLU A 81 -9.68 -8.34 22.57
CA GLU A 81 -9.75 -7.09 23.35
C GLU A 81 -9.44 -5.88 22.48
N TYR A 82 -8.49 -6.00 21.54
CA TYR A 82 -8.28 -4.98 20.52
C TYR A 82 -9.52 -4.76 19.65
N ALA A 83 -10.18 -5.83 19.20
CA ALA A 83 -11.36 -5.72 18.34
C ALA A 83 -12.52 -5.04 19.08
N ASP A 84 -12.76 -5.44 20.33
CA ASP A 84 -13.80 -4.87 21.19
C ASP A 84 -13.53 -3.38 21.47
N GLU A 85 -12.28 -3.01 21.74
CA GLU A 85 -11.89 -1.63 22.01
C GLU A 85 -11.98 -0.73 20.76
N ILE A 86 -11.60 -1.25 19.58
CA ILE A 86 -11.76 -0.51 18.32
C ILE A 86 -13.24 -0.32 17.99
N GLU A 87 -14.08 -1.32 18.23
CA GLU A 87 -15.54 -1.18 18.08
C GLU A 87 -16.08 -0.13 19.06
N ARG A 88 -15.58 -0.09 20.30
CA ARG A 88 -15.96 0.90 21.31
C ARG A 88 -15.56 2.33 20.96
N ILE A 89 -14.32 2.55 20.49
CA ILE A 89 -13.77 3.88 20.21
C ILE A 89 -14.19 4.39 18.83
N CYS A 90 -14.10 3.55 17.81
CA CYS A 90 -14.29 3.94 16.41
C CYS A 90 -15.69 3.60 15.88
N GLY A 91 -16.46 2.75 16.58
CA GLY A 91 -17.78 2.29 16.11
C GLY A 91 -17.71 1.34 14.91
N VAL A 92 -16.51 0.80 14.61
CA VAL A 92 -16.28 -0.08 13.45
C VAL A 92 -16.04 -1.50 13.94
N ARG A 93 -16.93 -2.41 13.54
CA ARG A 93 -16.76 -3.84 13.82
C ARG A 93 -15.62 -4.40 12.98
N VAL A 94 -14.51 -4.70 13.65
CA VAL A 94 -13.32 -5.31 13.06
C VAL A 94 -13.18 -6.76 13.51
N THR A 95 -12.66 -7.63 12.64
CA THR A 95 -12.36 -9.01 13.02
C THR A 95 -10.96 -9.10 13.61
N GLU A 96 -10.72 -10.10 14.47
CA GLU A 96 -9.39 -10.38 15.03
C GLU A 96 -8.31 -10.52 13.94
N GLN A 97 -8.67 -11.12 12.79
CA GLN A 97 -7.77 -11.26 11.64
C GLN A 97 -7.36 -9.89 11.06
N ALA A 98 -8.30 -8.95 10.98
CA ALA A 98 -8.02 -7.60 10.51
C ALA A 98 -7.04 -6.89 11.46
N VAL A 99 -7.29 -6.97 12.77
CA VAL A 99 -6.37 -6.46 13.80
C VAL A 99 -4.97 -7.08 13.66
N SER A 100 -4.88 -8.41 13.53
CA SER A 100 -3.60 -9.12 13.35
C SER A 100 -2.84 -8.69 12.08
N VAL A 101 -3.52 -8.45 10.96
CA VAL A 101 -2.90 -7.91 9.74
C VAL A 101 -2.34 -6.51 9.98
N HIS A 102 -3.07 -5.66 10.70
CA HIS A 102 -2.64 -4.29 10.99
C HIS A 102 -1.49 -4.22 11.99
N LEU A 103 -1.52 -5.00 13.07
CA LEU A 103 -0.40 -5.10 14.02
C LEU A 103 0.88 -5.57 13.32
N ARG A 104 0.78 -6.55 12.41
CA ARG A 104 1.93 -6.97 11.58
C ARG A 104 2.49 -5.87 10.68
N LYS A 105 1.63 -5.03 10.09
CA LYS A 105 2.07 -3.86 9.30
C LYS A 105 2.79 -2.82 10.15
N LEU A 106 2.37 -2.66 11.40
CA LEU A 106 3.04 -1.83 12.40
C LEU A 106 4.36 -2.45 12.91
N LYS A 107 4.75 -3.64 12.42
CA LYS A 107 5.89 -4.45 12.90
C LYS A 107 5.78 -4.84 14.37
N TRP A 108 4.56 -4.82 14.90
CA TRP A 108 4.24 -5.27 16.25
C TRP A 108 4.01 -6.78 16.20
N THR A 109 5.12 -7.52 16.14
CA THR A 109 5.08 -8.97 16.21
C THR A 109 5.00 -9.38 17.68
N LEU A 110 3.84 -9.87 18.10
CA LEU A 110 3.72 -10.64 19.34
C LEU A 110 4.71 -11.81 19.27
N LYS A 111 5.61 -11.84 20.26
CA LYS A 111 6.81 -12.68 20.43
C LYS A 111 8.09 -12.07 19.86
N LYS A 112 9.05 -11.77 20.75
CA LYS A 112 10.50 -11.72 20.42
C LYS A 112 10.81 -13.01 19.67
N THR A 113 10.88 -12.93 18.35
CA THR A 113 11.14 -14.10 17.54
C THR A 113 12.63 -14.36 17.68
N ASP A 114 13.01 -15.25 18.60
CA ASP A 114 14.34 -15.81 18.58
C ASP A 114 14.50 -16.49 17.21
N PRO A 115 15.40 -16.01 16.33
CA PRO A 115 15.57 -16.56 14.99
C PRO A 115 15.98 -18.05 15.02
N SER A 116 16.49 -18.56 16.15
CA SER A 116 16.81 -19.97 16.34
C SER A 116 15.57 -20.88 16.46
N LEU A 117 14.39 -20.35 16.78
CA LEU A 117 13.13 -21.09 16.92
C LEU A 117 12.30 -21.12 15.62
N ARG A 118 12.82 -20.58 14.51
CA ARG A 118 12.11 -20.55 13.24
C ARG A 118 12.16 -21.95 12.60
N ASN A 119 11.04 -22.66 12.62
CA ASN A 119 10.92 -23.99 12.05
C ASN A 119 11.25 -23.95 10.53
N PRO A 120 12.32 -24.63 10.07
CA PRO A 120 12.83 -24.52 8.70
C PRO A 120 11.83 -25.04 7.65
N SER A 121 10.85 -25.86 8.04
CA SER A 121 9.81 -26.40 7.16
C SER A 121 8.83 -25.36 6.59
N ARG A 122 8.86 -24.09 7.05
CA ARG A 122 8.03 -23.00 6.50
C ARG A 122 8.73 -22.15 5.44
N SER A 123 9.95 -22.51 5.02
CA SER A 123 10.62 -21.81 3.91
C SER A 123 9.98 -22.18 2.57
N ALA A 124 9.25 -21.22 2.01
CA ALA A 124 9.03 -21.01 0.58
C ALA A 124 8.61 -22.25 -0.23
N GLY A 125 7.29 -22.40 -0.44
CA GLY A 125 6.80 -23.11 -1.62
C GLY A 125 7.24 -22.36 -2.88
N SER A 126 8.43 -22.69 -3.38
CA SER A 126 8.88 -22.31 -4.71
C SER A 126 8.02 -23.06 -5.72
N ASN A 127 7.09 -22.34 -6.34
CA ASN A 127 6.30 -22.80 -7.46
C ASN A 127 7.23 -22.96 -8.68
N SER A 128 7.89 -24.11 -8.81
CA SER A 128 8.65 -24.46 -10.01
C SER A 128 7.66 -24.87 -11.09
N GLY A 129 7.23 -23.89 -11.89
CA GLY A 129 6.49 -24.13 -13.12
C GLY A 129 7.30 -25.01 -14.06
N SER A 130 6.79 -26.22 -14.29
CA SER A 130 7.26 -27.17 -15.30
C SER A 130 7.24 -26.55 -16.69
N THR A 131 8.41 -26.36 -17.31
CA THR A 131 8.54 -26.05 -18.73
C THR A 131 8.25 -27.30 -19.54
N LEU A 132 7.14 -27.26 -20.29
CA LEU A 132 6.77 -28.26 -21.29
C LEU A 132 7.74 -28.18 -22.48
N SER A 133 8.58 -29.20 -22.66
CA SER A 133 9.34 -29.41 -23.89
C SER A 133 8.44 -30.13 -24.89
N ARG A 134 8.02 -29.46 -25.96
CA ARG A 134 7.44 -30.13 -27.15
C ARG A 134 8.58 -30.44 -28.10
N SER A 135 8.76 -31.73 -28.39
CA SER A 135 9.50 -32.25 -29.55
C SER A 135 8.74 -32.04 -30.84
#